data_AF-A0AAV4EVE6-F1
#
_entry.id   AF-A0AAV4EVE6-F1
#
_cell.length_a   1.000
_cell.length_b   1.000
_cell.length_c   1.000
_cell.angle_alpha   90.00
_cell.angle_beta   90.00
_cell.angle_gamma   90.00
#
_symmetry.space_group_name_H-M   'P 1'
#
loop_
_entity.id
_entity.type
_entity.pdbx_description
1 polymer ?
#
loop_
_entity_poly.entity_id
_entity_poly.type
_entity_poly.pdbx_seq_one_letter_code
_entity_poly.pdbx_strand_id
1 'polypeptide(L)'
;MRSALNLMTLWWIFEIFTLPRLADAQCRASDEVCEYWLHVEHRLTMMRGREAVYAQEGQLYMWDDVTASQPINVSEVITADGWEGPRLVIAVNGSIPGPPIEVRFRARVGAQICGETVNIMHN
;
A
#
# COMPACT_ATOMS: atom_id res chain seq x y z
N MET A 1 -46.36 55.81 8.99
CA MET A 1 -45.49 55.24 7.94
C MET A 1 -44.21 54.75 8.60
N ARG A 2 -44.09 53.45 8.85
CA ARG A 2 -42.83 52.81 9.30
C ARG A 2 -42.56 51.70 8.27
N SER A 3 -41.69 51.97 7.30
CA SER A 3 -41.27 50.95 6.34
C SER A 3 -40.37 49.94 7.04
N ALA A 4 -40.89 48.72 7.16
CA ALA A 4 -40.11 47.52 7.33
C ALA A 4 -39.56 47.11 5.97
N LEU A 5 -38.26 46.86 5.87
CA LEU A 5 -37.61 45.94 4.92
C LEU A 5 -36.11 46.08 5.18
N ASN A 6 -35.54 45.17 5.97
CA ASN A 6 -34.09 45.01 6.02
C ASN A 6 -33.77 43.54 5.77
N LEU A 7 -32.94 43.34 4.74
CA LEU A 7 -32.69 42.08 4.05
C LEU A 7 -32.15 41.03 5.02
N MET A 8 -33.00 40.06 5.32
CA MET A 8 -32.60 38.76 5.84
C MET A 8 -32.20 37.88 4.65
N THR A 9 -31.19 37.02 4.87
CA THR A 9 -30.84 35.82 4.09
C THR A 9 -30.22 36.03 2.70
N LEU A 10 -28.91 35.79 2.57
CA LEU A 10 -28.22 35.10 1.46
C LEU A 10 -26.70 35.29 1.52
N TRP A 11 -26.07 34.93 2.64
CA TRP A 11 -24.59 34.81 2.76
C TRP A 11 -24.22 33.51 3.48
N TRP A 12 -24.94 32.42 3.19
CA TRP A 12 -24.75 31.10 3.82
C TRP A 12 -24.62 29.95 2.80
N ILE A 13 -24.20 30.24 1.57
CA ILE A 13 -23.93 29.18 0.58
C ILE A 13 -22.74 29.59 -0.28
N PHE A 14 -21.52 29.56 0.25
CA PHE A 14 -20.32 29.34 -0.56
C PHE A 14 -19.13 28.94 0.34
N GLU A 15 -19.37 28.07 1.32
CA GLU A 15 -18.27 27.23 1.81
C GLU A 15 -18.11 26.08 0.82
N ILE A 16 -17.19 26.29 -0.12
CA ILE A 16 -16.71 25.25 -1.03
C ILE A 16 -16.05 24.21 -0.15
N PHE A 17 -16.75 23.10 0.09
CA PHE A 17 -16.16 21.88 0.62
C PHE A 17 -15.06 21.41 -0.35
N THR A 18 -13.82 21.83 -0.14
CA THR A 18 -12.67 21.17 -0.73
C THR A 18 -12.50 19.86 0.02
N LEU A 19 -13.19 18.81 -0.45
CA LEU A 19 -12.92 17.45 0.04
C LEU A 19 -11.43 17.17 -0.17
N PRO A 20 -10.69 16.79 0.88
CA PRO A 20 -9.31 16.35 0.71
C PRO A 20 -9.33 15.13 -0.21
N ARG A 21 -8.47 15.15 -1.24
CA ARG A 21 -8.30 14.00 -2.14
C ARG A 21 -7.77 12.83 -1.30
N LEU A 22 -8.65 11.88 -0.98
CA LEU A 22 -8.23 10.53 -0.62
C LEU A 22 -7.35 10.05 -1.78
N ALA A 23 -6.09 9.73 -1.48
CA ALA A 23 -5.15 9.20 -2.44
C ALA A 23 -5.68 7.85 -2.93
N ASP A 24 -6.37 7.87 -4.06
CA ASP A 24 -6.78 6.64 -4.75
C ASP A 24 -5.53 5.95 -5.29
N ALA A 25 -5.43 4.65 -5.06
CA ALA A 25 -4.40 3.79 -5.68
C ALA A 25 -4.59 3.63 -7.20
N GLN A 26 -5.70 4.16 -7.75
CA GLN A 26 -6.07 4.07 -9.15
C GLN A 26 -6.20 5.46 -9.79
N CYS A 27 -5.67 5.58 -11.00
CA CYS A 27 -5.83 6.78 -11.80
C CYS A 27 -7.27 7.00 -12.25
N ARG A 28 -7.71 8.26 -12.24
CA ARG A 28 -9.05 8.60 -12.75
C ARG A 28 -9.07 8.54 -14.26
N ALA A 29 -10.29 8.43 -14.77
CA ALA A 29 -10.55 8.43 -16.21
C ALA A 29 -10.06 9.67 -16.94
N SER A 30 -10.03 10.81 -16.25
CA SER A 30 -9.67 12.12 -16.77
C SER A 30 -8.19 12.44 -16.65
N ASP A 31 -7.40 11.63 -15.95
CA ASP A 31 -6.04 12.00 -15.59
C ASP A 31 -5.10 11.77 -16.78
N GLU A 32 -4.45 12.84 -17.23
CA GLU A 32 -3.42 12.78 -18.28
C GLU A 32 -2.05 12.32 -17.74
N VAL A 33 -1.83 12.52 -16.43
CA VAL A 33 -0.63 12.12 -15.70
C VAL A 33 -1.03 11.39 -14.43
N CYS A 34 -0.41 10.23 -14.24
CA CYS A 34 -0.64 9.29 -13.15
C CYS A 34 0.59 9.22 -12.26
N GLU A 35 0.50 9.71 -11.03
CA GLU A 35 1.61 9.69 -10.07
C GLU A 35 1.41 8.60 -9.02
N TYR A 36 2.40 7.72 -8.89
CA TYR A 36 2.42 6.64 -7.91
C TYR A 36 3.57 6.81 -6.95
N TRP A 37 3.31 6.52 -5.68
CA TRP A 37 4.30 6.52 -4.62
C TRP A 37 4.56 5.07 -4.21
N LEU A 38 5.77 4.59 -4.49
CA LEU A 38 6.16 3.21 -4.25
C LEU A 38 7.13 3.18 -3.08
N HIS A 39 6.71 2.56 -1.99
CA HIS A 39 7.58 2.32 -0.86
C HIS A 39 8.41 1.06 -1.09
N VAL A 40 9.73 1.19 -1.21
CA VAL A 40 10.63 0.06 -1.45
C VAL A 40 11.37 -0.28 -0.16
N GLU A 41 11.28 -1.54 0.25
CA GLU A 41 11.93 -2.06 1.45
C GLU A 41 12.52 -3.46 1.20
N HIS A 42 13.59 -3.78 1.92
CA HIS A 42 14.13 -5.14 1.96
C HIS A 42 13.40 -5.95 3.02
N ARG A 43 12.97 -7.17 2.68
CA ARG A 43 12.32 -8.09 3.62
C ARG A 43 12.86 -9.50 3.44
N LEU A 44 12.70 -10.33 4.48
CA LEU A 44 12.99 -11.76 4.42
C LEU A 44 11.69 -12.53 4.17
N THR A 45 11.73 -13.54 3.31
CA THR A 45 10.61 -14.48 3.11
C THR A 45 10.45 -15.40 4.32
N MET A 46 9.24 -15.92 4.56
CA MET A 46 8.95 -16.87 5.65
C MET A 46 9.35 -16.36 7.05
N MET A 47 9.25 -15.04 7.27
CA MET A 47 9.53 -14.38 8.54
C MET A 47 8.35 -13.49 8.96
N ARG A 48 7.97 -13.54 10.23
CA ARG A 48 7.08 -12.58 10.88
C ARG A 48 7.92 -11.71 11.83
N GLY A 49 8.24 -10.49 11.41
CA GLY A 49 9.19 -9.65 12.13
C GLY A 49 10.59 -10.26 12.14
N ARG A 50 11.04 -10.75 13.30
CA ARG A 50 12.35 -11.40 13.48
C ARG A 50 12.26 -12.92 13.69
N GLU A 51 11.05 -13.48 13.64
CA GLU A 51 10.78 -14.89 13.94
C GLU A 51 10.45 -15.64 12.64
N ALA A 52 10.99 -16.86 12.52
CA ALA A 52 10.72 -17.72 11.38
C ALA A 52 9.33 -18.34 11.49
N VAL A 53 8.69 -18.55 10.35
CA VAL A 53 7.42 -19.28 10.26
C VAL A 53 7.60 -20.54 9.43
N TYR A 54 6.75 -21.53 9.68
CA TYR A 54 6.70 -22.76 8.89
C TYR A 54 5.28 -23.03 8.41
N ALA A 55 5.17 -23.77 7.31
CA ALA A 55 3.90 -24.16 6.74
C ALA A 55 3.49 -25.56 7.22
N GLN A 56 2.26 -25.71 7.70
CA GLN A 56 1.66 -26.99 8.07
C GLN A 56 0.18 -26.98 7.70
N GLU A 57 -0.30 -28.03 7.04
CA GLU A 57 -1.72 -28.19 6.65
C GLU A 57 -2.31 -26.98 5.89
N GLY A 58 -1.48 -26.28 5.11
CA GLY A 58 -1.89 -25.11 4.33
C GLY A 58 -2.00 -23.80 5.12
N GLN A 59 -1.62 -23.81 6.40
CA GLN A 59 -1.52 -22.63 7.26
C GLN A 59 -0.07 -22.35 7.63
N LEU A 60 0.20 -21.13 8.12
CA LEU A 60 1.49 -20.73 8.64
C LEU A 60 1.45 -20.68 10.16
N TYR A 61 2.52 -21.09 10.82
CA TYR A 61 2.68 -21.05 12.27
C TYR A 61 4.07 -20.53 12.62
N MET A 62 4.23 -19.98 13.83
CA MET A 62 5.56 -19.60 14.31
C MET A 62 6.42 -20.85 14.48
N TRP A 63 7.71 -20.77 14.17
CA TRP A 63 8.63 -21.92 14.25
C TRP A 63 8.66 -22.60 15.63
N ASP A 64 8.39 -21.86 16.70
CA ASP A 64 8.35 -22.35 18.08
C ASP A 64 6.95 -22.81 18.55
N ASP A 65 5.91 -22.68 17.72
CA ASP A 65 4.57 -23.19 18.00
C ASP A 65 4.49 -24.70 17.74
N VAL A 66 4.93 -25.49 18.73
CA VAL A 66 4.91 -26.96 18.70
C VAL A 66 3.52 -27.57 18.60
N THR A 67 2.45 -26.82 18.91
CA THR A 67 1.08 -27.34 18.85
C THR A 67 0.32 -26.88 17.61
N ALA A 68 0.92 -26.02 16.78
CA ALA A 68 0.28 -25.42 15.60
C ALA A 68 -1.11 -24.86 15.94
N SER A 69 -1.22 -24.17 17.08
CA SER A 69 -2.51 -23.76 17.64
C SER A 69 -2.96 -22.38 17.17
N GLN A 70 -2.02 -21.53 16.75
CA GLN A 70 -2.28 -20.15 16.36
C GLN A 70 -1.84 -19.90 14.91
N PRO A 71 -2.74 -20.09 13.93
CA PRO A 71 -2.39 -19.85 12.54
C PRO A 71 -2.13 -18.36 12.28
N ILE A 72 -1.08 -18.09 11.51
CA ILE A 72 -0.66 -16.77 11.06
C ILE A 72 -1.35 -16.46 9.73
N ASN A 73 -1.81 -15.23 9.59
CA ASN A 73 -2.35 -14.76 8.33
C ASN A 73 -1.24 -14.65 7.27
N VAL A 74 -1.44 -15.30 6.13
CA VAL A 74 -0.51 -15.27 5.00
C VAL A 74 -0.25 -13.86 4.47
N SER A 75 -1.16 -12.89 4.68
CA SER A 75 -0.93 -11.49 4.26
C SER A 75 0.11 -10.76 5.11
N GLU A 76 0.50 -11.31 6.26
CA GLU A 76 1.53 -10.73 7.13
C GLU A 76 2.94 -11.20 6.78
N VAL A 77 3.06 -12.24 5.94
CA VAL A 77 4.32 -12.91 5.63
C VAL A 77 4.50 -13.01 4.12
N ILE A 78 5.70 -12.71 3.62
CA ILE A 78 6.03 -12.96 2.22
C ILE A 78 6.33 -14.45 2.05
N THR A 79 5.41 -15.18 1.42
CA THR A 79 5.47 -16.63 1.17
C THR A 79 6.13 -17.00 -0.17
N ALA A 80 7.12 -16.21 -0.60
CA ALA A 80 7.88 -16.50 -1.81
C ALA A 80 8.93 -17.61 -1.59
N ASP A 81 9.45 -18.18 -2.68
CA ASP A 81 10.41 -19.30 -2.69
C ASP A 81 11.58 -19.08 -1.71
N GLY A 82 11.46 -19.69 -0.54
CA GLY A 82 12.43 -19.74 0.55
C GLY A 82 12.51 -21.16 1.12
N TRP A 83 12.40 -22.17 0.25
CA TRP A 83 12.59 -23.55 0.66
C TRP A 83 13.97 -23.70 1.33
N GLU A 84 14.00 -24.29 2.52
CA GLU A 84 15.14 -24.45 3.45
C GLU A 84 15.68 -23.19 4.16
N GLY A 85 15.35 -21.98 3.72
CA GLY A 85 15.77 -20.76 4.44
C GLY A 85 15.16 -19.45 3.94
N PRO A 86 15.06 -18.42 4.81
CA PRO A 86 14.58 -17.09 4.43
C PRO A 86 15.43 -16.48 3.30
N ARG A 87 14.78 -15.92 2.28
CA ARG A 87 15.45 -15.17 1.21
C ARG A 87 15.25 -13.67 1.38
N LEU A 88 16.31 -12.91 1.20
CA LEU A 88 16.23 -11.46 1.11
C LEU A 88 15.60 -11.07 -0.23
N VAL A 89 14.54 -10.28 -0.15
CA VAL A 89 13.75 -9.84 -1.29
C VAL A 89 13.48 -8.35 -1.21
N ILE A 90 13.26 -7.73 -2.36
CA ILE A 90 12.81 -6.34 -2.45
C ILE A 90 11.29 -6.36 -2.55
N ALA A 91 10.62 -5.84 -1.53
CA ALA A 91 9.18 -5.69 -1.50
C ALA A 91 8.79 -4.25 -1.86
N VAL A 92 7.66 -4.10 -2.55
CA VAL A 92 7.08 -2.80 -2.87
C VAL A 92 5.74 -2.68 -2.17
N ASN A 93 5.56 -1.66 -1.34
CA ASN A 93 4.40 -1.49 -0.45
C ASN A 93 4.13 -2.75 0.39
N GLY A 94 5.19 -3.42 0.85
CA GLY A 94 5.10 -4.61 1.69
C GLY A 94 4.72 -5.92 0.98
N SER A 95 4.56 -5.92 -0.35
CA SER A 95 4.15 -7.11 -1.11
C SER A 95 5.16 -7.56 -2.16
N ILE A 96 5.07 -8.86 -2.51
CA ILE A 96 5.72 -9.46 -3.68
C ILE A 96 4.71 -10.38 -4.39
N PRO A 97 4.47 -10.18 -5.70
CA PRO A 97 4.91 -9.04 -6.50
C PRO A 97 4.39 -7.72 -5.91
N GLY A 98 5.04 -6.60 -6.26
CA GLY A 98 4.56 -5.27 -5.89
C GLY A 98 3.15 -4.99 -6.39
N PRO A 99 2.50 -3.91 -5.92
CA PRO A 99 1.13 -3.59 -6.32
C PRO A 99 1.02 -3.36 -7.83
N PRO A 100 -0.12 -3.71 -8.45
CA PRO A 100 -0.34 -3.46 -9.86
C PRO A 100 -0.40 -1.94 -10.13
N ILE A 101 0.17 -1.52 -11.26
CA ILE A 101 0.07 -0.15 -11.75
C ILE A 101 -0.89 -0.15 -12.95
N GLU A 102 -2.08 0.40 -12.75
CA GLU A 102 -3.13 0.45 -13.76
C GLU A 102 -3.17 1.81 -14.45
N VAL A 103 -2.89 1.83 -15.76
CA VAL A 103 -2.72 3.05 -16.55
C VAL A 103 -3.66 3.04 -17.74
N ARG A 104 -4.27 4.18 -18.04
CA ARG A 104 -5.15 4.34 -19.22
C ARG A 104 -4.37 4.68 -20.48
N PHE A 105 -4.97 4.37 -21.63
CA PHE A 105 -4.39 4.68 -22.94
C PHE A 105 -4.09 6.18 -23.08
N ARG A 106 -2.85 6.51 -23.44
CA ARG A 106 -2.28 7.87 -23.57
C ARG A 106 -1.97 8.64 -22.28
N ALA A 107 -2.24 8.08 -21.10
CA ALA A 107 -1.78 8.68 -19.86
C ALA A 107 -0.26 8.49 -19.69
N ARG A 108 0.40 9.45 -19.05
CA ARG A 108 1.82 9.36 -18.67
C ARG A 108 1.93 8.90 -17.22
N VAL A 109 2.94 8.11 -16.91
CA VAL A 109 3.17 7.60 -15.55
C VAL A 109 4.39 8.29 -14.95
N GLY A 110 4.20 8.91 -13.79
CA GLY A 110 5.27 9.29 -12.88
C GLY A 110 5.29 8.30 -11.71
N ALA A 111 6.45 7.72 -11.41
CA ALA A 111 6.62 6.89 -10.22
C ALA A 111 7.68 7.53 -9.34
N GLN A 112 7.31 7.83 -8.10
CA GLN A 112 8.25 8.27 -7.08
C GLN A 112 8.55 7.12 -6.14
N ILE A 113 9.83 6.78 -6.07
CA ILE A 113 10.33 5.71 -5.22
C ILE A 113 10.75 6.33 -3.89
N CYS A 114 10.15 5.85 -2.81
CA CYS A 114 10.48 6.26 -1.45
C CYS A 114 10.96 5.04 -0.67
N GLY A 115 12.10 5.08 -0.01
CA GLY A 115 12.55 3.91 0.74
C GLY A 115 14.02 3.91 1.10
N GLU A 116 14.47 2.76 1.56
CA GLU A 116 15.87 2.50 1.88
C GLU A 116 16.71 2.45 0.60
N THR A 117 17.97 2.86 0.66
CA THR A 117 18.83 2.91 -0.53
C THR A 117 19.08 1.49 -1.05
N VAL A 118 18.50 1.15 -2.19
CA VAL A 118 18.74 -0.14 -2.86
C VAL A 118 20.12 -0.09 -3.52
N ASN A 119 21.14 -0.58 -2.82
CA ASN A 119 22.42 -0.86 -3.44
C ASN A 119 22.27 -2.12 -4.30
N ILE A 120 22.00 -1.94 -5.60
CA ILE A 120 22.07 -3.04 -6.56
C ILE A 120 23.56 -3.40 -6.71
N MET A 121 24.03 -4.38 -5.93
CA MET A 121 25.31 -5.03 -6.20
C MET A 121 25.15 -5.83 -7.49
N HIS A 122 25.70 -5.32 -8.58
CA HIS A 122 25.97 -6.13 -9.77
C HIS A 122 27.08 -7.13 -9.42
N ASN A 123 26.76 -8.41 -9.57
CA ASN A 123 27.74 -9.50 -9.57
C ASN A 123 28.08 -9.84 -11.02
#